data_AF-A0A2T4S288-F1
#
_entry.id   AF-A0A2T4S288-F1
#
_cell.length_a   1.000
_cell.length_b   1.000
_cell.length_c   1.000
_cell.angle_alpha   90.00
_cell.angle_beta   90.00
_cell.angle_gamma   90.00
#
_symmetry.space_group_name_H-M   'P 1'
#
loop_
_entity.id
_entity.type
_entity.pdbx_description
1 polymer ?
#
loop_
_entity_poly.entity_id
_entity_poly.type
_entity_poly.pdbx_seq_one_letter_code
_entity_poly.pdbx_strand_id
1 'polypeptide(L)'
;SNRFLKLYNLGGDAAKGVIVTITHMGKEEVLQRKYVSILPSKEYYLVPINEGVFHELEETIQQNGYEAALKVDINFKHNLSRKTQHIELFGKIDSFNQLDENPIYELQFVQKSAINQ
;
A
#
# COMPACT_ATOMS: atom_id res chain seq x y z
N SER A 1 -17.89 5.93 -3.89
CA SER A 1 -17.28 5.89 -2.54
C SER A 1 -15.85 6.36 -2.64
N ASN A 2 -15.34 7.04 -1.62
CA ASN A 2 -13.99 7.60 -1.60
C ASN A 2 -12.98 6.48 -1.25
N ARG A 3 -12.16 6.05 -2.22
CA ARG A 3 -11.24 4.91 -2.09
C ARG A 3 -9.78 5.39 -2.00
N PHE A 4 -9.16 5.23 -0.83
CA PHE A 4 -7.83 5.77 -0.54
C PHE A 4 -7.01 4.82 0.33
N LEU A 5 -5.70 4.77 0.10
CA LEU A 5 -4.73 4.23 1.05
C LEU A 5 -4.15 5.35 1.90
N LYS A 6 -3.87 5.08 3.17
CA LYS A 6 -3.16 6.02 4.06
C LYS A 6 -1.66 5.79 3.94
N LEU A 7 -0.93 6.79 3.48
CA LEU A 7 0.53 6.83 3.49
C LEU A 7 1.00 7.73 4.64
N TYR A 8 1.56 7.14 5.69
CA TYR A 8 2.14 7.91 6.81
C TYR A 8 3.42 8.63 6.39
N ASN A 9 3.71 9.75 7.06
CA ASN A 9 4.87 10.58 6.77
C ASN A 9 6.17 9.78 6.97
N LEU A 10 7.02 9.76 5.93
CA LEU A 10 8.24 8.97 5.84
C LEU A 10 9.45 9.69 6.47
N GLY A 11 9.29 10.18 7.71
CA GLY A 11 10.37 10.82 8.47
C GLY A 11 10.31 12.34 8.53
N GLY A 12 9.11 12.92 8.65
CA GLY A 12 8.90 14.30 9.10
C GLY A 12 9.66 15.35 8.30
N ASP A 13 9.41 15.40 6.99
CA ASP A 13 10.05 16.31 6.00
C ASP A 13 11.36 15.79 5.38
N ALA A 14 11.78 14.56 5.68
CA ALA A 14 12.98 13.99 5.09
C ALA A 14 12.77 13.44 3.67
N ALA A 15 11.55 13.07 3.27
CA ALA A 15 11.29 12.40 2.00
C ALA A 15 10.81 13.37 0.90
N LYS A 16 11.55 13.44 -0.22
CA LYS A 16 11.14 14.17 -1.43
C LYS A 16 10.98 13.26 -2.63
N GLY A 17 10.11 13.67 -3.55
CA GLY A 17 9.89 12.94 -4.80
C GLY A 17 9.35 11.53 -4.57
N VAL A 18 8.36 11.39 -3.71
CA VAL A 18 7.80 10.10 -3.34
C VAL A 18 7.02 9.54 -4.52
N ILE A 19 7.45 8.38 -5.01
CA ILE A 19 6.77 7.62 -6.06
C ILE A 19 6.23 6.36 -5.40
N VAL A 20 4.91 6.21 -5.39
CA VAL A 20 4.21 5.01 -4.96
C VAL A 20 3.82 4.23 -6.21
N THR A 21 4.32 3.01 -6.35
CA THR A 21 3.93 2.06 -7.40
C THR A 21 3.24 0.88 -6.75
N ILE A 22 2.02 0.59 -7.20
CA ILE A 22 1.22 -0.54 -6.75
C ILE A 22 1.19 -1.55 -7.90
N THR A 23 1.58 -2.78 -7.63
CA THR A 23 1.62 -3.88 -8.60
C THR A 23 0.86 -5.09 -8.06
N HIS A 24 0.46 -5.98 -8.95
CA HIS A 24 0.02 -7.32 -8.55
C HIS A 24 1.22 -8.11 -7.97
N MET A 25 1.01 -9.02 -7.00
CA MET A 25 2.04 -9.94 -6.53
C MET A 25 2.14 -11.14 -7.47
N GLY A 26 3.33 -11.45 -7.98
CA GLY A 26 3.53 -12.56 -8.92
C GLY A 26 3.35 -12.19 -10.40
N LYS A 27 2.94 -10.97 -10.71
CA LYS A 27 3.00 -10.37 -12.06
C LYS A 27 3.69 -9.03 -11.95
N GLU A 28 4.54 -8.67 -12.91
CA GLU A 28 5.16 -7.33 -12.97
C GLU A 28 4.21 -6.24 -13.49
N GLU A 29 2.89 -6.49 -13.42
CA GLU A 29 1.87 -5.58 -13.91
C GLU A 29 1.67 -4.41 -12.94
N VAL A 30 1.85 -3.19 -13.44
CA VAL A 30 1.65 -1.97 -12.68
C VAL A 30 0.17 -1.58 -12.73
N LEU A 31 -0.52 -1.78 -11.60
CA LEU A 31 -1.91 -1.38 -11.42
C LEU A 31 -2.05 0.13 -11.25
N GLN A 32 -1.09 0.76 -10.56
CA GLN A 32 -1.10 2.20 -10.34
C GLN A 32 0.30 2.75 -10.05
N ARG A 33 0.59 3.95 -10.59
CA ARG A 33 1.74 4.76 -10.18
C ARG A 33 1.28 6.16 -9.80
N LYS A 34 1.75 6.66 -8.66
CA LYS A 34 1.44 8.01 -8.15
C LYS A 34 2.72 8.71 -7.70
N TYR A 35 2.80 10.00 -8.04
CA TYR A 35 3.74 10.91 -7.41
C TYR A 35 3.03 11.61 -6.25
N VAL A 36 3.61 11.53 -5.06
CA VAL A 36 3.06 12.11 -3.84
C VAL A 36 4.02 13.19 -3.34
N SER A 37 3.47 14.39 -3.10
CA SER A 37 4.19 15.45 -2.40
C SER A 37 3.78 15.42 -0.93
N ILE A 38 4.72 15.07 -0.06
CA ILE A 38 4.53 15.01 1.39
C ILE A 38 5.01 16.35 1.95
N LEU A 39 4.08 17.17 2.44
CA LEU A 39 4.34 18.33 3.29
C LEU A 39 4.77 17.91 4.72
N PRO A 40 5.69 18.67 5.35
CA PRO A 40 6.21 18.40 6.69
C PRO A 40 5.15 18.21 7.78
N SER A 41 4.08 19.01 7.74
CA SER A 41 3.14 19.18 8.86
C SER A 41 1.98 18.19 8.88
N LYS A 42 1.92 17.24 7.95
CA LYS A 42 0.87 16.21 7.94
C LYS A 42 1.43 14.87 8.38
N GLU A 43 0.66 14.20 9.23
CA GLU A 43 0.94 12.84 9.71
C GLU A 43 0.77 11.79 8.61
N TYR A 44 -0.20 11.98 7.71
CA TYR A 44 -0.48 11.05 6.63
C TYR A 44 -1.02 11.76 5.38
N TYR A 45 -1.00 11.02 4.27
CA TYR A 45 -1.52 11.40 2.97
C TYR A 45 -2.51 10.34 2.50
N LEU A 46 -3.64 10.78 1.97
CA LEU A 46 -4.58 9.90 1.30
C LEU A 46 -4.15 9.72 -0.15
N VAL A 47 -3.73 8.51 -0.49
CA VAL A 47 -3.35 8.12 -1.85
C VAL A 47 -4.59 7.51 -2.51
N PRO A 48 -5.27 8.21 -3.43
CA PRO A 48 -6.43 7.64 -4.12
C PRO A 48 -6.02 6.41 -4.91
N ILE A 49 -6.86 5.38 -4.89
CA ILE A 49 -6.69 4.17 -5.69
C ILE A 49 -7.66 4.19 -6.88
N ASN A 50 -7.21 3.65 -8.01
CA ASN A 50 -8.01 3.47 -9.21
C ASN A 50 -8.83 2.16 -9.15
N GLU A 51 -9.66 1.95 -10.17
CA GLU A 51 -10.48 0.74 -10.27
C GLU A 51 -9.64 -0.54 -10.32
N GLY A 52 -8.45 -0.53 -10.95
CA GLY A 52 -7.60 -1.71 -11.03
C GLY A 52 -7.10 -2.19 -9.66
N VAL A 53 -6.60 -1.27 -8.83
CA VAL A 53 -6.19 -1.60 -7.45
C VAL A 53 -7.39 -2.01 -6.60
N PHE A 54 -8.56 -1.39 -6.80
CA PHE A 54 -9.77 -1.76 -6.07
C PHE A 54 -10.26 -3.16 -6.45
N HIS A 55 -10.25 -3.50 -7.74
CA HIS A 55 -10.68 -4.80 -8.23
C HIS A 55 -9.80 -5.92 -7.68
N GLU A 56 -8.48 -5.72 -7.64
CA GLU A 56 -7.54 -6.69 -7.05
C GLU A 56 -7.86 -6.99 -5.57
N LEU A 57 -8.25 -5.96 -4.80
CA LEU A 57 -8.68 -6.13 -3.41
C LEU A 57 -9.99 -6.91 -3.31
N GLU A 58 -10.97 -6.62 -4.16
CA GLU A 58 -12.24 -7.34 -4.20
C GLU A 58 -12.03 -8.82 -4.58
N GLU A 59 -11.23 -9.10 -5.61
CA GLU A 59 -10.91 -10.45 -6.04
C GLU A 59 -10.20 -11.23 -4.93
N THR A 60 -9.23 -10.62 -4.24
CA THR A 60 -8.55 -11.25 -3.08
C THR A 60 -9.56 -11.65 -2.00
N ILE A 61 -10.46 -10.74 -1.65
CA ILE A 61 -11.47 -10.97 -0.61
C ILE A 61 -12.43 -12.11 -1.02
N GLN A 62 -12.88 -12.13 -2.27
CA GLN A 62 -13.76 -13.16 -2.81
C GLN A 62 -13.11 -14.56 -2.82
N GLN A 63 -11.78 -14.61 -2.94
CA GLN A 63 -11.02 -15.86 -2.93
C GLN A 63 -10.68 -16.35 -1.51
N ASN A 64 -11.46 -15.99 -0.48
CA ASN A 64 -11.26 -16.37 0.93
C ASN A 64 -9.99 -15.81 1.60
N GLY A 65 -9.51 -14.64 1.18
CA GLY A 65 -8.48 -13.92 1.93
C GLY A 65 -7.10 -14.58 1.88
N TYR A 66 -6.73 -15.20 0.76
CA TYR A 66 -5.31 -15.41 0.44
C TYR A 66 -4.58 -14.06 0.56
N GLU A 67 -3.25 -14.09 0.81
CA GLU A 67 -2.42 -12.89 0.85
C GLU A 67 -2.82 -11.95 -0.30
N ALA A 68 -3.22 -10.72 0.03
CA ALA A 68 -3.58 -9.76 -1.01
C ALA A 68 -2.45 -9.69 -2.00
N ALA A 69 -2.76 -9.98 -3.25
CA ALA A 69 -1.76 -10.04 -4.30
C ALA A 69 -1.39 -8.62 -4.74
N LEU A 70 -1.07 -7.76 -3.78
CA LEU A 70 -0.66 -6.37 -3.98
C LEU A 70 0.72 -6.15 -3.38
N LYS A 71 1.60 -5.57 -4.18
CA LYS A 71 2.89 -5.09 -3.75
C LYS A 71 2.93 -3.58 -3.90
N VAL A 72 3.52 -2.89 -2.94
CA VAL A 72 3.69 -1.43 -2.94
C VAL A 72 5.16 -1.10 -2.84
N ASP A 73 5.69 -0.52 -3.91
CA ASP A 73 7.03 0.02 -3.98
C ASP A 73 6.99 1.54 -3.75
N ILE A 74 7.67 1.99 -2.70
CA ILE A 74 7.80 3.41 -2.35
C ILE A 74 9.24 3.83 -2.59
N ASN A 75 9.44 4.69 -3.59
CA ASN A 75 10.75 5.27 -3.89
C ASN A 75 10.75 6.75 -3.51
N PHE A 76 11.77 7.19 -2.79
CA PHE A 76 11.91 8.61 -2.43
C PHE A 76 13.36 9.00 -2.23
N LYS A 77 13.65 10.30 -2.29
CA LYS A 77 14.97 10.83 -1.94
C LYS A 77 14.96 11.32 -0.52
N HIS A 78 15.92 10.87 0.28
CA HIS A 78 16.13 11.42 1.61
C HIS A 78 16.85 12.78 1.52
N ASN A 79 16.28 13.82 2.13
CA ASN A 79 16.69 15.21 1.98
C ASN A 79 18.12 15.48 2.42
N LEU A 80 18.56 14.86 3.51
CA LEU A 80 19.89 15.08 4.07
C LEU A 80 20.98 14.30 3.32
N SER A 81 20.69 13.05 2.97
CA SER A 81 21.70 12.15 2.38
C SER A 81 21.71 12.20 0.86
N ARG A 82 20.67 12.78 0.23
CA ARG A 82 20.40 12.76 -1.22
C ARG A 82 20.32 11.36 -1.84
N LYS A 83 20.39 10.30 -1.01
CA LYS A 83 20.28 8.91 -1.44
C LYS A 83 18.82 8.59 -1.74
N THR A 84 18.61 7.85 -2.82
CA THR A 84 17.32 7.21 -3.07
C THR A 84 17.12 6.10 -2.06
N GLN A 85 15.95 6.09 -1.42
CA GLN A 85 15.45 5.03 -0.57
C GLN A 85 14.37 4.29 -1.32
N HIS A 86 14.32 2.98 -1.11
CA HIS A 86 13.34 2.08 -1.66
C HIS A 86 12.75 1.26 -0.53
N ILE A 87 11.43 1.28 -0.40
CA ILE A 87 10.67 0.46 0.54
C ILE A 87 9.74 -0.41 -0.28
N GLU A 88 9.85 -1.72 -0.10
CA GLU A 88 8.95 -2.71 -0.66
C GLU A 88 8.03 -3.22 0.46
N LEU A 89 6.72 -3.13 0.23
CA LEU A 89 5.69 -3.62 1.13
C LEU A 89 4.74 -4.54 0.37
N PHE A 90 4.10 -5.43 1.09
CA PHE A 90 3.19 -6.42 0.54
C PHE A 90 1.86 -6.35 1.29
N GLY A 91 0.77 -6.49 0.55
CA GLY A 91 -0.57 -6.49 1.07
C GLY A 91 -0.84 -7.77 1.87
N LYS A 92 -1.32 -7.61 3.09
CA LYS A 92 -1.84 -8.68 3.92
C LYS A 92 -3.28 -8.35 4.26
N ILE A 93 -4.20 -9.27 3.99
CA ILE A 93 -5.60 -9.12 4.39
C ILE A 93 -5.89 -10.09 5.53
N ASP A 94 -6.32 -9.54 6.66
CA ASP A 94 -6.80 -10.31 7.80
C ASP A 94 -8.33 -10.18 7.90
N SER A 95 -9.02 -11.27 8.24
CA SER A 95 -10.48 -11.29 8.43
C SER A 95 -10.82 -11.42 9.92
N PHE A 96 -11.70 -10.55 10.44
CA PHE A 96 -11.98 -10.51 11.89
C PHE A 96 -13.20 -11.33 12.31
N ASN A 97 -14.23 -11.41 11.48
CA ASN A 97 -15.44 -12.20 11.74
C ASN A 97 -15.96 -12.84 10.45
N GLN A 98 -15.61 -14.10 10.19
CA GLN A 98 -16.12 -14.86 9.03
C GLN A 98 -17.54 -15.43 9.27
N LEU A 99 -18.06 -15.36 10.50
CA LEU A 99 -19.36 -15.92 10.90
C LEU A 99 -20.53 -14.93 10.82
N ASP A 100 -20.25 -13.66 10.50
CA ASP A 100 -21.27 -12.61 10.31
C ASP A 100 -21.69 -12.50 8.84
N GLU A 101 -22.92 -12.06 8.58
CA GLU A 101 -23.42 -11.78 7.22
C GLU A 101 -22.63 -10.67 6.50
N ASN A 102 -21.86 -9.87 7.24
CA ASN A 102 -21.03 -8.78 6.72
C ASN A 102 -19.60 -8.89 7.27
N PRO A 103 -18.72 -9.70 6.65
CA PRO A 103 -17.35 -9.88 7.13
C PRO A 103 -16.55 -8.58 7.04
N ILE A 104 -15.80 -8.28 8.09
CA ILE A 104 -14.88 -7.13 8.17
C ILE A 104 -13.45 -7.62 7.89
N TYR A 105 -12.79 -6.93 6.96
CA TYR A 105 -11.41 -7.18 6.57
C TYR A 105 -10.52 -5.99 6.93
N GLU A 106 -9.28 -6.27 7.36
CA GLU A 106 -8.22 -5.27 7.49
C GLU A 106 -7.18 -5.52 6.39
N LEU A 107 -6.83 -4.47 5.65
CA LEU A 107 -5.70 -4.47 4.75
C LEU A 107 -4.51 -3.79 5.43
N GLN A 108 -3.43 -4.54 5.60
CA GLN A 108 -2.14 -4.05 6.07
C GLN A 108 -1.11 -4.12 4.95
N PHE A 109 -0.12 -3.21 4.98
CA PHE A 109 1.06 -3.29 4.13
C PHE A 109 2.27 -3.57 5.01
N VAL A 110 2.89 -4.72 4.82
CA VAL A 110 3.94 -5.23 5.69
C VAL A 110 5.22 -5.53 4.91
N GLN A 111 6.35 -5.57 5.59
CA GLN A 111 7.59 -6.05 4.99
C GLN A 111 7.50 -7.56 4.73
N LYS A 112 8.26 -8.06 3.75
CA LYS A 112 8.29 -9.49 3.40
C LYS A 112 8.54 -10.41 4.59
N SER A 113 9.34 -9.97 5.57
CA SER A 113 9.64 -10.71 6.80
C SER A 113 8.43 -10.97 7.70
N ALA A 114 7.34 -10.22 7.54
CA ALA A 114 6.12 -10.34 8.33
C ALA A 114 5.02 -11.19 7.65
N ILE A 115 5.26 -11.69 6.43
CA ILE A 115 4.30 -12.53 5.69
C ILE A 115 4.52 -14.01 5.95
N ASN A 116 5.79 -14.44 6.08
CA ASN A 116 6.15 -15.85 6.26
C ASN A 116 6.08 -16.34 7.73
N GLN A 117 5.22 -15.75 8.56
CA GLN A 117 5.03 -16.14 9.97
C GLN A 117 3.72 -16.89 10.17
#